data_AF-A0A3D2VD49-F1
#
_entry.id   AF-A0A3D2VD49-F1
#
_cell.length_a   1.000
_cell.length_b   1.000
_cell.length_c   1.000
_cell.angle_alpha   90.00
_cell.angle_beta   90.00
_cell.angle_gamma   90.00
#
_symmetry.space_group_name_H-M   'P 1'
#
loop_
_entity.id
_entity.type
_entity.pdbx_description
1 polymer ?
#
loop_
_entity_poly.entity_id
_entity_poly.type
_entity_poly.pdbx_seq_one_letter_code
_entity_poly.pdbx_strand_id
1 'polypeptide(L)' 'RGHPMDYDRWADTFGLEDWRFERCLPYFKRCETSDRGESVWRGGSGPLGVTRGTLQNPLFDALYEA' A
#
# COMPACT_ATOMS: atom_id res chain seq x y z
N ARG A 1 0.24 -1.49 -3.15
CA ARG A 1 -1.10 -0.87 -3.17
C ARG A 1 -1.18 -0.01 -4.43
N GLY A 2 -2.39 0.24 -4.96
CA GLY A 2 -2.57 1.11 -6.13
C GLY A 2 -2.14 2.55 -5.85
N HIS A 3 -1.93 3.34 -6.90
CA HIS A 3 -1.62 4.75 -6.77
C HIS A 3 -2.90 5.52 -6.36
N PRO A 4 -2.85 6.56 -5.52
CA PRO A 4 -4.05 7.32 -5.12
C PRO A 4 -4.92 7.77 -6.30
N MET A 5 -4.31 8.24 -7.38
CA MET A 5 -5.02 8.64 -8.60
C MET A 5 -5.82 7.51 -9.29
N ASP A 6 -5.51 6.23 -9.06
CA ASP A 6 -6.31 5.14 -9.62
C ASP A 6 -7.71 5.11 -8.97
N TYR A 7 -7.74 5.27 -7.65
CA TYR A 7 -8.95 5.34 -6.84
C TYR A 7 -9.74 6.63 -7.09
N ASP A 8 -9.04 7.76 -7.16
CA ASP A 8 -9.67 9.05 -7.45
C ASP A 8 -10.24 9.08 -8.87
N ARG A 9 -9.55 8.47 -9.85
CA ARG A 9 -10.09 8.29 -11.20
C ARG A 9 -11.36 7.44 -11.18
N TRP A 10 -11.45 6.39 -10.37
CA TRP A 10 -12.68 5.62 -10.26
C TRP A 10 -13.84 6.47 -9.74
N ALA A 11 -13.57 7.25 -8.69
CA ALA A 11 -14.55 8.16 -8.14
C ALA A 11 -15.04 9.19 -9.17
N ASP A 12 -14.12 9.83 -9.89
CA ASP A 12 -14.43 10.91 -10.82
C ASP A 12 -15.03 10.42 -12.15
N THR A 13 -14.55 9.27 -12.67
CA THR A 13 -14.94 8.77 -13.99
C THR A 13 -16.24 7.97 -13.94
N PHE A 14 -16.46 7.23 -12.84
CA PHE A 14 -17.57 6.28 -12.73
C PHE A 14 -18.59 6.65 -11.65
N GLY A 15 -18.45 7.82 -10.99
CA GLY A 15 -19.36 8.24 -9.92
C GLY A 15 -19.31 7.30 -8.71
N LEU A 16 -18.09 6.89 -8.34
CA LEU A 16 -17.83 5.96 -7.24
C LEU A 16 -17.18 6.69 -6.07
N GLU A 17 -17.84 7.69 -5.48
CA GLU A 17 -17.24 8.60 -4.50
C GLU A 17 -16.65 7.90 -3.27
N ASP A 18 -17.26 6.81 -2.82
CA ASP A 18 -16.76 6.02 -1.69
C ASP A 18 -15.45 5.27 -2.01
N TRP A 19 -15.08 5.19 -3.28
CA TRP A 19 -13.83 4.62 -3.73
C TRP A 19 -12.68 5.63 -3.79
N ARG A 20 -12.88 6.92 -3.48
CA ARG A 20 -11.79 7.90 -3.37
C ARG A 20 -10.69 7.39 -2.44
N PHE A 21 -9.43 7.70 -2.73
CA PHE A 21 -8.31 7.13 -1.99
C PHE A 21 -8.40 7.43 -0.48
N GLU A 22 -8.82 8.63 -0.12
CA GLU A 22 -9.04 9.06 1.27
C GLU A 22 -10.05 8.18 2.03
N ARG A 23 -11.05 7.63 1.34
CA ARG A 23 -12.08 6.74 1.91
C ARG A 23 -11.57 5.31 2.02
N CYS A 24 -10.72 4.90 1.10
CA CYS A 24 -10.10 3.57 1.10
C CYS A 24 -8.96 3.46 2.14
N LEU A 25 -8.21 4.53 2.39
CA LEU A 25 -7.02 4.52 3.25
C LEU A 25 -7.26 3.95 4.67
N PRO A 26 -8.35 4.31 5.39
CA PRO A 26 -8.65 3.71 6.69
C PRO A 26 -8.84 2.19 6.63
N TYR A 27 -9.40 1.67 5.54
CA TYR A 27 -9.56 0.23 5.35
C TYR A 27 -8.22 -0.45 5.10
N PHE A 28 -7.35 0.13 4.28
CA PHE A 28 -6.00 -0.38 4.07
C PHE A 28 -5.20 -0.42 5.37
N LYS A 29 -5.26 0.65 6.17
CA LYS A 29 -4.62 0.70 7.48
C LYS A 29 -5.20 -0.33 8.45
N ARG A 30 -6.52 -0.53 8.47
CA ARG A 30 -7.14 -1.51 9.38
C ARG A 30 -6.80 -2.96 9.02
N CYS A 31 -6.52 -3.24 7.75
CA CYS A 31 -6.20 -4.60 7.31
C CYS A 31 -4.76 -5.01 7.61
N GLU A 32 -3.80 -4.08 7.64
CA GLU A 32 -2.36 -4.40 7.73
C GLU A 32 -1.74 -4.18 9.13
N THR A 33 -0.72 -4.97 9.44
CA THR A 33 0.30 -4.73 10.48
C THR A 33 1.66 -4.71 9.81
N SER A 34 2.23 -3.52 9.59
CA SER A 34 3.53 -3.38 8.95
C SER A 34 4.68 -3.55 9.95
N ASP A 35 5.72 -4.30 9.56
CA ASP A 35 7.00 -4.40 10.27
C ASP A 35 7.78 -3.08 10.38
N ARG A 36 7.36 -2.06 9.63
CA ARG A 36 7.93 -0.70 9.65
C ARG A 36 7.18 0.24 10.59
N GLY A 37 6.20 -0.27 11.32
CA GLY A 37 5.33 0.52 12.20
C GLY A 37 4.18 1.24 11.47
N GLU A 38 3.26 1.76 12.28
CA GLU A 38 2.14 2.57 11.79
C GLU A 38 2.63 3.92 11.23
N SER A 39 1.95 4.45 10.22
CA SER A 39 2.20 5.79 9.70
C SER A 39 0.92 6.42 9.13
N VAL A 40 1.05 7.60 8.53
CA VAL A 40 -0.03 8.21 7.73
C VAL A 40 -0.54 7.26 6.63
N TRP A 41 0.33 6.40 6.11
CA TRP A 41 -0.03 5.45 5.05
C TRP A 41 -0.20 4.01 5.55
N ARG A 42 0.34 3.62 6.70
CA ARG A 42 0.45 2.21 7.11
C ARG A 42 -0.34 1.89 8.37
N GLY A 43 -0.85 0.67 8.42
CA GLY A 43 -1.48 0.06 9.59
C GLY A 43 -0.48 -0.65 10.49
N GLY A 44 -0.83 -0.76 11.78
CA GLY A 44 0.01 -1.38 12.80
C GLY A 44 -0.67 -2.48 13.62
N SER A 45 -1.94 -2.78 13.35
CA SER A 45 -2.74 -3.67 14.20
C SER A 45 -3.72 -4.56 13.42
N GLY A 46 -3.67 -4.55 12.09
CA GLY A 46 -4.52 -5.37 11.25
C GLY A 46 -4.07 -6.84 11.20
N PRO A 47 -4.96 -7.75 10.79
CA PRO A 47 -4.66 -9.20 10.77
C PRO A 47 -3.60 -9.60 9.74
N LEU A 48 -3.32 -8.77 8.73
CA LEU A 48 -2.34 -9.07 7.69
C LEU A 48 -0.95 -8.53 8.06
N GLY A 49 -0.04 -9.43 8.42
CA GLY A 49 1.37 -9.09 8.60
C GLY A 49 2.04 -8.71 7.27
N VAL A 50 2.69 -7.56 7.22
CA VAL A 50 3.39 -7.06 6.03
C VAL A 50 4.85 -6.77 6.38
N THR A 51 5.77 -7.44 5.70
CA THR A 51 7.21 -7.29 5.93
C THR A 51 7.95 -6.71 4.72
N ARG A 52 9.08 -6.03 4.98
CA ARG A 52 10.08 -5.76 3.93
C ARG A 52 10.84 -7.05 3.65
N GLY A 53 10.88 -7.48 2.38
CA GLY A 53 11.78 -8.55 1.96
C GLY A 53 13.24 -8.19 2.28
N THR A 54 14.04 -9.19 2.68
CA THR A 54 15.44 -8.98 3.11
C THR A 54 16.36 -8.53 1.98
N LEU A 55 15.93 -8.70 0.72
CA LEU A 55 16.71 -8.39 -0.49
C LEU A 55 18.09 -9.10 -0.54
N GLN A 56 18.26 -10.20 0.20
CA GLN A 56 19.49 -10.98 0.20
C GLN A 56 19.46 -12.01 -0.93
N ASN A 57 19.65 -11.56 -2.17
CA ASN A 57 19.77 -12.42 -3.34
C ASN A 57 20.66 -11.72 -4.39
N PRO A 58 21.69 -12.39 -4.95
CA PRO A 58 22.59 -11.79 -5.95
C PRO A 58 21.88 -11.26 -7.21
N LEU A 59 20.66 -11.74 -7.49
CA LEU A 59 19.85 -11.19 -8.58
C LEU A 59 19.40 -9.74 -8.32
N PHE A 60 19.28 -9.30 -7.07
CA PHE A 60 18.99 -7.90 -6.78
C PHE A 60 20.17 -7.01 -7.14
N ASP A 61 21.39 -7.42 -6.81
CA ASP A 61 22.62 -6.67 -7.15
C ASP A 61 22.78 -6.57 -8.67
N ALA A 62 22.63 -7.68 -9.40
CA ALA A 62 22.69 -7.70 -10.86
C ALA A 62 21.63 -6.79 -11.53
N LEU A 63 20.44 -6.68 -10.92
CA LEU A 63 19.40 -5.76 -11.41
C LEU A 63 19.75 -4.29 -11.12
N TYR A 64 20.42 -4.00 -10.01
CA TYR A 64 20.83 -2.63 -9.65
C TYR A 64 21.99 -2.10 -10.50
N GLU A 65 22.85 -2.99 -11.02
CA GLU A 65 24.02 -2.64 -11.83
C GLU A 65 23.72 -2.40 -13.33
N ALA A 66 22.57 -2.86 -13.83
CA ALA A 66 22.17 -2.74 -15.23
C ALA A 66 21.61 -1.33 -15.57
#